data_AF-A0A817NJL9-F1
#
_entry.id   AF-A0A817NJL9-F1
#
_cell.length_a   1.000
_cell.length_b   1.000
_cell.length_c   1.000
_cell.angle_alpha   90.00
_cell.angle_beta   90.00
_cell.angle_gamma   90.00
#
_symmetry.space_group_name_H-M   'P 1'
#
loop_
_entity.id
_entity.type
_entity.pdbx_description
1 polymer ?
#
loop_
_entity_poly.entity_id
_entity_poly.type
_entity_poly.pdbx_seq_one_letter_code
_entity_poly.pdbx_strand_id
1 'polypeptide(L)'
;MLSLLSSKTNDHDSTTIDLLYHLCKENEIEKVRNTLQFIDNRSIINKIHPSTGSTCLHVACYYGHREIVQILLEYGALRSTINLRYNLTAYEEVDTDDIKQLFLQQKQLFSNNDYDYIEWSIIGDALLDKRREFRQTIDLYKTYDNHHLISKLLVEVIQYYLDEYLTNQSHKNGNLEHQTIRKEIEIIQECFKEAIEKQDYLTYFIKAYTLTTCFFKELNKHLALYILEYFDKTKYFSSNYRLVNCLSHIITLLIYHPKLPQYRFQGVCYRGMRITQHDLNQYQLNQHILNRSFLSTSIDRHVAEMFAGEGQQSHLRHSHHSHRPLQYSCLCKYLIKQNSTAINIESLSMRPHEKEILIIPFSVFKVMNIKRNYPISTNTISIEIELEECEDANNNTNELKNVEISRIEPFLSSYDDIRSHREYRKLQLRKYLLYGINGFLPLAFVLALSFTFIVTSVIQKNNSTRMVISTKENDTDADYPLPPGCPNILSRSRWNARPYIARDNLSVFPVRYIVMRPIEYPNSIMNQQDCIKQIKQFQDYQMDRLGWFDIGYNFIICNDDRDQQQIYSGRGWKYIGAHCKGYNFKSLGKNLFLIS
;
A
#
# COMPACT_ATOMS: atom_id res chain seq x y z
N MET A 1 14.43 17.23 31.22
CA MET A 1 15.13 15.96 31.51
C MET A 1 15.13 15.06 30.26
N LEU A 2 15.54 15.61 29.10
CA LEU A 2 15.48 14.97 27.78
C LEU A 2 16.73 15.27 26.91
N SER A 3 17.88 15.54 27.56
CA SER A 3 19.16 15.79 26.88
C SER A 3 20.28 14.81 27.27
N LEU A 4 19.95 13.72 27.99
CA LEU A 4 20.95 12.79 28.54
C LEU A 4 20.85 11.35 28.02
N LEU A 5 20.03 11.10 27.00
CA LEU A 5 19.89 9.78 26.36
C LEU A 5 20.42 9.71 24.90
N SER A 6 20.93 10.80 24.31
CA SER A 6 21.46 10.78 22.94
C SER A 6 22.98 10.62 22.84
N SER A 7 23.72 10.57 23.96
CA SER A 7 25.20 10.56 23.91
C SER A 7 25.82 9.16 23.88
N LYS A 8 25.09 8.10 24.24
CA LYS A 8 25.61 6.71 24.22
C LYS A 8 25.41 5.99 22.88
N THR A 9 24.42 6.38 22.08
CA THR A 9 24.14 5.76 20.77
C THR A 9 25.07 6.25 19.67
N ASN A 10 25.53 7.51 19.73
CA ASN A 10 26.36 8.09 18.67
C ASN A 10 27.79 7.52 18.63
N ASP A 11 28.35 7.13 19.77
CA ASP A 11 29.75 6.68 19.85
C ASP A 11 29.92 5.25 19.32
N HIS A 12 28.98 4.36 19.67
CA HIS A 12 28.96 2.99 19.15
C HIS A 12 28.70 2.98 17.64
N ASP A 13 27.75 3.79 17.14
CA ASP A 13 27.45 3.87 15.71
C ASP A 13 28.64 4.44 14.92
N SER A 14 29.33 5.46 15.44
CA SER A 14 30.56 6.00 14.82
C SER A 14 31.66 4.94 14.74
N THR A 15 31.91 4.24 15.85
CA THR A 15 32.92 3.16 15.90
C THR A 15 32.58 2.02 14.93
N THR A 16 31.29 1.73 14.75
CA THR A 16 30.81 0.69 13.83
C THR A 16 30.94 1.11 12.37
N ILE A 17 30.67 2.38 12.05
CA ILE A 17 30.90 2.97 10.72
C ILE A 17 32.38 2.88 10.35
N ASP A 18 33.26 3.29 11.27
CA ASP A 18 34.72 3.26 11.07
C ASP A 18 35.20 1.82 10.83
N LEU A 19 34.76 0.87 11.68
CA LEU A 19 35.09 -0.55 11.53
C LEU A 19 34.64 -1.09 10.18
N LEU A 20 33.37 -0.91 9.82
CA LEU A 20 32.81 -1.43 8.57
C LEU A 20 33.52 -0.82 7.36
N TYR A 21 33.83 0.48 7.40
CA TYR A 21 34.59 1.17 6.36
C TYR A 21 35.99 0.55 6.17
N HIS A 22 36.72 0.31 7.26
CA HIS A 22 38.03 -0.33 7.21
C HIS A 22 37.97 -1.77 6.69
N LEU A 23 37.00 -2.57 7.12
CA LEU A 23 36.83 -3.94 6.63
C LEU A 23 36.51 -3.98 5.13
N CYS A 24 35.66 -3.06 4.66
CA CYS A 24 35.36 -2.92 3.24
C CYS A 24 36.60 -2.51 2.44
N LYS A 25 37.44 -1.61 2.97
CA LYS A 25 38.67 -1.17 2.32
C LYS A 25 39.71 -2.29 2.17
N GLU A 26 39.91 -3.09 3.22
CA GLU A 26 40.94 -4.15 3.28
C GLU A 26 40.49 -5.49 2.67
N ASN A 27 39.31 -5.53 2.03
CA ASN A 27 38.72 -6.72 1.41
C ASN A 27 38.42 -7.89 2.38
N GLU A 28 38.04 -7.59 3.62
CA GLU A 28 37.80 -8.59 4.67
C GLU A 28 36.38 -9.20 4.62
N ILE A 29 36.09 -9.95 3.55
CA ILE A 29 34.75 -10.44 3.15
C ILE A 29 33.95 -11.07 4.32
N GLU A 30 34.53 -12.05 5.01
CA GLU A 30 33.83 -12.77 6.11
C GLU A 30 33.57 -11.86 7.32
N LYS A 31 34.50 -10.95 7.63
CA LYS A 31 34.32 -9.99 8.73
C LYS A 31 33.23 -8.98 8.39
N VAL A 32 33.16 -8.52 7.14
CA VAL A 32 32.06 -7.68 6.65
C VAL A 32 30.72 -8.40 6.80
N ARG A 33 30.60 -9.64 6.32
CA ARG A 33 29.36 -10.43 6.42
C ARG A 33 28.91 -10.61 7.88
N ASN A 34 29.84 -10.99 8.77
CA ASN A 34 29.55 -11.14 10.19
C ASN A 34 29.10 -9.82 10.82
N THR A 35 29.81 -8.72 10.56
CA THR A 35 29.47 -7.41 11.12
C THR A 35 28.08 -6.95 10.68
N LEU A 36 27.74 -7.13 9.40
CA LEU A 36 26.43 -6.78 8.85
C LEU A 36 25.30 -7.68 9.37
N GLN A 37 25.60 -8.94 9.71
CA GLN A 37 24.62 -9.87 10.26
C GLN A 37 24.19 -9.50 11.69
N PHE A 38 25.11 -8.95 12.50
CA PHE A 38 24.89 -8.63 13.91
C PHE A 38 24.70 -7.13 14.20
N ILE A 39 24.60 -6.29 13.17
CA ILE A 39 24.32 -4.86 13.34
C ILE A 39 22.86 -4.64 13.75
N ASP A 40 22.65 -3.93 14.87
CA ASP A 40 21.32 -3.56 15.37
C ASP A 40 20.70 -2.42 14.56
N ASN A 41 21.51 -1.42 14.16
CA ASN A 41 21.08 -0.26 13.39
C ASN A 41 21.52 -0.35 11.92
N ARG A 42 20.65 -0.90 11.06
CA ARG A 42 20.95 -1.06 9.62
C ARG A 42 21.15 0.25 8.85
N SER A 43 20.65 1.37 9.37
CA SER A 43 20.85 2.67 8.72
C SER A 43 22.33 3.05 8.61
N ILE A 44 23.20 2.45 9.44
CA ILE A 44 24.66 2.59 9.43
C ILE A 44 25.27 2.31 8.06
N ILE A 45 24.77 1.31 7.34
CA ILE A 45 25.29 0.90 6.01
C ILE A 45 25.27 2.09 5.03
N ASN A 46 24.32 2.99 5.21
CA ASN A 46 24.07 4.14 4.34
C ASN A 46 24.62 5.45 4.90
N LYS A 47 25.28 5.43 6.05
CA LYS A 47 25.91 6.62 6.63
C LYS A 47 27.20 6.96 5.88
N ILE A 48 27.41 8.26 5.70
CA ILE A 48 28.63 8.80 5.12
C ILE A 48 29.69 8.86 6.22
N HIS A 49 30.87 8.30 5.96
CA HIS A 49 31.98 8.29 6.90
C HIS A 49 32.51 9.72 7.13
N PRO A 50 32.61 10.21 8.39
CA PRO A 50 32.87 11.62 8.68
C PRO A 50 34.18 12.15 8.11
N SER A 51 35.26 11.35 8.13
CA SER A 51 36.59 11.83 7.71
C SER A 51 36.88 11.65 6.22
N THR A 52 36.20 10.72 5.54
CA THR A 52 36.47 10.41 4.13
C THR A 52 35.40 10.94 3.20
N GLY A 53 34.20 11.23 3.72
CA GLY A 53 33.08 11.72 2.94
C GLY A 53 32.41 10.64 2.08
N SER A 54 32.75 9.37 2.25
CA SER A 54 32.26 8.25 1.42
C SER A 54 31.52 7.22 2.27
N THR A 55 30.62 6.45 1.66
CA THR A 55 29.96 5.30 2.33
C THR A 55 30.80 4.03 2.17
N CYS A 56 30.42 2.96 2.88
CA CYS A 56 31.04 1.63 2.71
C CYS A 56 30.91 1.11 1.27
N LEU A 57 29.81 1.45 0.57
CA LEU A 57 29.61 1.05 -0.82
C LEU A 57 30.59 1.76 -1.77
N HIS A 58 30.85 3.06 -1.56
CA HIS A 58 31.83 3.82 -2.33
C HIS A 58 33.23 3.23 -2.20
N VAL A 59 33.70 2.99 -0.96
CA VAL A 59 35.05 2.46 -0.76
C VAL A 59 35.22 1.07 -1.38
N ALA A 60 34.21 0.19 -1.28
CA ALA A 60 34.25 -1.12 -1.93
C ALA A 60 34.32 -0.99 -3.48
N CYS A 61 33.65 0.00 -4.06
CA CYS A 61 33.68 0.26 -5.51
C CYS A 61 35.01 0.83 -5.96
N TYR A 62 35.51 1.85 -5.24
CA TYR A 62 36.79 2.51 -5.52
C TYR A 62 37.97 1.52 -5.52
N TYR A 63 37.97 0.54 -4.61
CA TYR A 63 39.01 -0.49 -4.54
C TYR A 63 38.73 -1.74 -5.40
N GLY A 64 37.59 -1.80 -6.08
CA GLY A 64 37.26 -2.91 -6.98
C GLY A 64 36.85 -4.22 -6.29
N HIS A 65 36.37 -4.17 -5.04
CA HIS A 65 36.03 -5.35 -4.25
C HIS A 65 34.64 -5.91 -4.59
N ARG A 66 34.54 -6.63 -5.72
CA ARG A 66 33.29 -7.16 -6.29
C ARG A 66 32.39 -7.87 -5.27
N GLU A 67 32.92 -8.81 -4.49
CA GLU A 67 32.17 -9.60 -3.51
C GLU A 67 31.63 -8.74 -2.36
N ILE A 68 32.39 -7.75 -1.92
CA ILE A 68 31.96 -6.81 -0.88
C ILE A 68 30.88 -5.87 -1.42
N VAL A 69 31.03 -5.38 -2.65
CA VAL A 69 29.98 -4.61 -3.33
C VAL A 69 28.68 -5.42 -3.37
N GLN A 70 28.75 -6.69 -3.77
CA GLN A 70 27.58 -7.58 -3.78
C GLN A 70 26.95 -7.70 -2.39
N ILE A 71 27.75 -8.00 -1.35
CA ILE A 71 27.26 -8.12 0.03
C ILE A 71 26.60 -6.83 0.50
N LEU A 72 27.23 -5.67 0.29
CA LEU A 72 26.67 -4.39 0.72
C LEU A 72 25.32 -4.11 0.03
N LEU A 73 25.23 -4.39 -1.28
CA LEU A 73 23.99 -4.24 -2.04
C LEU A 73 22.89 -5.21 -1.56
N GLU A 74 23.23 -6.46 -1.22
CA GLU A 74 22.34 -7.46 -0.62
C GLU A 74 21.81 -7.01 0.76
N TYR A 75 22.64 -6.32 1.55
CA TYR A 75 22.27 -5.82 2.88
C TYR A 75 21.60 -4.43 2.86
N GLY A 76 21.25 -3.91 1.69
CA GLY A 76 20.45 -2.69 1.55
C GLY A 76 21.26 -1.40 1.47
N ALA A 77 22.52 -1.46 1.02
CA ALA A 77 23.29 -0.27 0.69
C ALA A 77 22.60 0.53 -0.43
N LEU A 78 22.43 1.84 -0.21
CA LEU A 78 21.81 2.75 -1.16
C LEU A 78 22.79 3.03 -2.30
N ARG A 79 22.33 2.78 -3.53
CA ARG A 79 23.06 3.04 -4.77
C ARG A 79 23.04 4.52 -5.15
N SER A 80 22.02 5.25 -4.70
CA SER A 80 21.79 6.66 -5.02
C SER A 80 22.50 7.65 -4.08
N THR A 81 23.18 7.19 -3.03
CA THR A 81 23.93 8.08 -2.14
C THR A 81 25.12 8.65 -2.88
N ILE A 82 25.27 9.98 -2.84
CA ILE A 82 26.46 10.68 -3.34
C ILE A 82 27.47 10.87 -2.21
N ASN A 83 28.76 10.70 -2.51
CA ASN A 83 29.83 11.02 -1.57
C ASN A 83 30.10 12.54 -1.52
N LEU A 84 30.60 13.03 -0.39
CA LEU A 84 30.88 14.45 -0.15
C LEU A 84 32.18 14.93 -0.82
N ARG A 85 33.04 14.00 -1.25
CA ARG A 85 34.39 14.32 -1.74
C ARG A 85 34.41 14.68 -3.22
N TYR A 86 33.63 13.95 -4.02
CA TYR A 86 33.58 14.05 -5.47
C TYR A 86 32.17 14.27 -6.01
N ASN A 87 31.13 14.26 -5.16
CA ASN A 87 29.72 14.31 -5.57
C ASN A 87 29.34 13.19 -6.55
N LEU A 88 30.01 12.04 -6.45
CA LEU A 88 29.74 10.87 -7.27
C LEU A 88 28.91 9.85 -6.49
N THR A 89 28.12 9.05 -7.19
CA THR A 89 27.56 7.82 -6.63
C THR A 89 28.61 6.71 -6.60
N ALA A 90 28.36 5.66 -5.83
CA ALA A 90 29.25 4.50 -5.80
C ALA A 90 29.38 3.81 -7.17
N TYR A 91 28.36 3.90 -8.04
CA TYR A 91 28.42 3.36 -9.42
C TYR A 91 29.36 4.18 -10.31
N GLU A 92 29.37 5.50 -10.16
CA GLU A 92 30.20 6.40 -10.95
C GLU A 92 31.68 6.28 -10.60
N GLU A 93 32.01 5.82 -9.39
CA GLU A 93 33.39 5.50 -8.97
C GLU A 93 33.91 4.16 -9.50
N VAL A 94 33.06 3.35 -10.17
CA VAL A 94 33.46 2.04 -10.68
C VAL A 94 34.14 2.19 -12.04
N ASP A 95 35.39 1.71 -12.13
CA ASP A 95 36.13 1.66 -13.39
C ASP A 95 35.79 0.43 -14.26
N THR A 96 35.38 -0.69 -13.66
CA THR A 96 35.17 -1.97 -14.38
C THR A 96 33.70 -2.29 -14.67
N ASP A 97 33.41 -2.74 -15.90
CA ASP A 97 32.05 -3.12 -16.30
C ASP A 97 31.49 -4.29 -15.47
N ASP A 98 32.36 -5.19 -15.03
CA ASP A 98 32.01 -6.32 -14.16
C ASP A 98 31.35 -5.88 -12.85
N ILE A 99 31.86 -4.83 -12.20
CA ILE A 99 31.29 -4.30 -10.96
C ILE A 99 30.08 -3.43 -11.27
N LYS A 100 30.06 -2.67 -12.38
CA LYS A 100 28.86 -1.94 -12.83
C LYS A 100 27.66 -2.85 -13.02
N GLN A 101 27.88 -4.08 -13.50
CA GLN A 101 26.83 -5.12 -13.59
C GLN A 101 26.23 -5.52 -12.24
N LEU A 102 26.88 -5.29 -11.10
CA LEU A 102 26.29 -5.55 -9.78
C LEU A 102 25.25 -4.49 -9.38
N PHE A 103 25.41 -3.26 -9.88
CA PHE A 103 24.51 -2.15 -9.62
C PHE A 103 23.24 -2.23 -10.46
N LEU A 104 23.43 -2.61 -11.72
CA LEU A 104 22.37 -3.01 -12.64
C LEU A 104 21.80 -4.33 -12.14
N GLN A 105 20.48 -4.46 -12.10
CA GLN A 105 19.88 -5.54 -11.34
C GLN A 105 20.41 -6.94 -11.73
N GLN A 106 20.91 -7.66 -10.72
CA GLN A 106 20.65 -9.08 -10.50
C GLN A 106 19.12 -9.31 -10.41
N LYS A 107 18.37 -9.07 -11.49
CA LYS A 107 16.96 -9.49 -11.64
C LYS A 107 16.89 -10.99 -12.01
N GLN A 108 17.97 -11.72 -11.76
CA GLN A 108 18.31 -13.02 -12.32
C GLN A 108 18.60 -14.10 -11.26
N LEU A 109 18.00 -13.99 -10.08
CA LEU A 109 17.87 -15.11 -9.16
C LEU A 109 16.43 -15.27 -8.68
N PHE A 110 15.46 -15.03 -9.56
CA PHE A 110 14.12 -15.56 -9.31
C PHE A 110 14.18 -17.08 -9.49
N SER A 111 13.80 -17.77 -8.43
CA SER A 111 13.67 -19.21 -8.38
C SER A 111 12.91 -19.71 -9.61
N ASN A 112 13.31 -20.89 -10.08
CA ASN A 112 12.92 -21.49 -11.36
C ASN A 112 11.42 -21.86 -11.50
N ASN A 113 10.54 -21.30 -10.68
CA ASN A 113 9.11 -21.59 -10.60
C ASN A 113 8.18 -20.40 -10.90
N ASP A 114 8.69 -19.20 -11.20
CA ASP A 114 7.87 -17.96 -11.33
C ASP A 114 7.38 -17.62 -12.77
N TYR A 115 7.25 -18.59 -13.67
CA TYR A 115 6.83 -18.39 -15.08
C TYR A 115 5.31 -18.22 -15.31
N ASP A 116 4.50 -17.98 -14.28
CA ASP A 116 3.04 -18.18 -14.39
C ASP A 116 2.22 -16.97 -14.88
N TYR A 117 2.82 -15.83 -15.23
CA TYR A 117 2.03 -14.67 -15.68
C TYR A 117 2.70 -13.76 -16.72
N ILE A 118 1.90 -13.30 -17.69
CA ILE A 118 2.28 -12.33 -18.72
C ILE A 118 1.81 -10.94 -18.28
N GLU A 119 2.67 -9.93 -18.33
CA GLU A 119 2.33 -8.56 -17.87
C GLU A 119 1.41 -7.76 -18.80
N TRP A 120 1.00 -8.35 -19.91
CA TRP A 120 0.17 -7.74 -20.94
C TRP A 120 -0.91 -8.71 -21.44
N SER A 121 -1.85 -8.19 -22.22
CA SER A 121 -2.93 -8.96 -22.84
C SER A 121 -3.19 -8.49 -24.26
N ILE A 122 -3.57 -9.42 -25.14
CA ILE A 122 -3.98 -9.11 -26.51
C ILE A 122 -5.26 -8.29 -26.48
N ILE A 123 -5.34 -7.25 -27.29
CA ILE A 123 -6.52 -6.38 -27.33
C ILE A 123 -7.64 -6.99 -28.17
N GLY A 124 -8.81 -7.09 -27.56
CA GLY A 124 -10.11 -7.22 -28.24
C GLY A 124 -11.06 -6.11 -27.77
N ASP A 125 -12.25 -6.02 -28.36
CA ASP A 125 -13.22 -4.93 -28.11
C ASP A 125 -13.48 -4.68 -26.61
N ALA A 126 -13.67 -5.76 -25.85
CA ALA A 126 -13.87 -5.70 -24.40
C ALA A 126 -12.72 -5.04 -23.62
N LEU A 127 -11.47 -5.14 -24.10
CA LEU A 127 -10.31 -4.52 -23.43
C LEU A 127 -10.17 -3.04 -23.79
N LEU A 128 -10.60 -2.64 -24.99
CA LEU A 128 -10.68 -1.22 -25.34
C LEU A 128 -11.72 -0.50 -24.47
N ASP A 129 -12.86 -1.15 -24.20
CA ASP A 129 -13.87 -0.64 -23.27
C ASP A 129 -13.31 -0.47 -21.86
N LYS A 130 -12.64 -1.50 -21.33
CA LYS A 130 -11.98 -1.43 -20.01
C LYS A 130 -10.94 -0.32 -19.93
N ARG A 131 -10.11 -0.12 -20.96
CA ARG A 131 -9.16 1.00 -21.03
C ARG A 131 -9.88 2.35 -20.92
N ARG A 132 -10.98 2.54 -21.66
CA ARG A 132 -11.77 3.78 -21.64
C ARG A 132 -12.39 4.02 -20.26
N GLU A 133 -12.98 2.99 -19.67
CA GLU A 133 -13.57 3.03 -18.32
C GLU A 133 -12.52 3.36 -17.25
N PHE A 134 -11.31 2.79 -17.37
CA PHE A 134 -10.20 3.11 -16.45
C PHE A 134 -9.82 4.59 -16.52
N ARG A 135 -9.67 5.12 -17.73
CA ARG A 135 -9.33 6.55 -17.93
C ARG A 135 -10.42 7.49 -17.41
N GLN A 136 -11.70 7.11 -17.56
CA GLN A 136 -12.81 7.85 -16.96
C GLN A 136 -12.80 7.79 -15.43
N THR A 137 -12.39 6.65 -14.84
CA THR A 137 -12.25 6.52 -13.38
C THR A 137 -11.15 7.45 -12.85
N ILE A 138 -10.02 7.57 -13.55
CA ILE A 138 -8.97 8.53 -13.22
C ILE A 138 -9.53 9.96 -13.21
N ASP A 139 -10.45 10.28 -14.13
CA ASP A 139 -11.04 11.61 -14.24
C ASP A 139 -11.93 12.00 -13.05
N LEU A 140 -12.37 11.05 -12.22
CA LEU A 140 -13.06 11.35 -10.96
C LEU A 140 -12.12 11.99 -9.94
N TYR A 141 -10.81 11.71 -10.02
CA TYR A 141 -9.82 12.30 -9.12
C TYR A 141 -9.49 13.76 -9.47
N LYS A 142 -9.66 14.15 -10.74
CA LYS A 142 -10.47 15.33 -11.18
C LYS A 142 -10.83 16.34 -10.11
N THR A 143 -11.84 15.94 -9.36
CA THR A 143 -12.70 16.83 -8.57
C THR A 143 -12.16 17.03 -7.15
N TYR A 144 -11.09 16.32 -6.77
CA TYR A 144 -10.47 16.47 -5.46
C TYR A 144 -9.46 17.62 -5.47
N ASP A 145 -9.94 18.80 -5.08
CA ASP A 145 -9.14 20.04 -4.99
C ASP A 145 -8.03 20.01 -3.91
N ASN A 146 -7.99 18.98 -3.07
CA ASN A 146 -7.04 18.86 -1.96
C ASN A 146 -5.89 17.91 -2.28
N HIS A 147 -4.81 18.44 -2.85
CA HIS A 147 -3.55 17.72 -3.09
C HIS A 147 -3.05 16.93 -1.87
N HIS A 148 -3.20 17.47 -0.66
CA HIS A 148 -2.81 16.79 0.58
C HIS A 148 -3.63 15.51 0.84
N LEU A 149 -4.90 15.46 0.42
CA LEU A 149 -5.77 14.31 0.61
C LEU A 149 -5.36 13.15 -0.31
N ILE A 150 -5.14 13.41 -1.59
CA ILE A 150 -4.68 12.40 -2.58
C ILE A 150 -3.38 11.75 -2.11
N SER A 151 -2.43 12.59 -1.71
CA SER A 151 -1.13 12.18 -1.19
C SER A 151 -1.22 11.30 0.05
N LYS A 152 -2.07 11.65 1.02
CA LYS A 152 -2.31 10.84 2.23
C LYS A 152 -2.99 9.51 1.91
N LEU A 153 -3.97 9.52 1.00
CA LEU A 153 -4.66 8.31 0.57
C LEU A 153 -3.70 7.31 -0.09
N LEU A 154 -2.75 7.79 -0.90
CA LEU A 154 -1.76 6.94 -1.56
C LEU A 154 -0.96 6.13 -0.53
N VAL A 155 -0.46 6.78 0.52
CA VAL A 155 0.28 6.08 1.58
C VAL A 155 -0.60 5.11 2.36
N GLU A 156 -1.83 5.50 2.70
CA GLU A 156 -2.75 4.63 3.43
C GLU A 156 -3.05 3.34 2.65
N VAL A 157 -3.27 3.46 1.34
CA VAL A 157 -3.53 2.32 0.45
C VAL A 157 -2.29 1.44 0.30
N ILE A 158 -1.11 2.02 0.11
CA ILE A 158 0.13 1.24 0.00
C ILE A 158 0.44 0.51 1.30
N GLN A 159 0.30 1.19 2.44
CA GLN A 159 0.50 0.55 3.74
C GLN A 159 -0.47 -0.64 3.90
N TYR A 160 -1.73 -0.48 3.54
CA TYR A 160 -2.68 -1.60 3.55
C TYR A 160 -2.21 -2.76 2.64
N TYR A 161 -1.75 -2.47 1.43
CA TYR A 161 -1.22 -3.46 0.51
C TYR A 161 -0.06 -4.26 1.10
N LEU A 162 0.94 -3.57 1.66
CA LEU A 162 2.12 -4.21 2.25
C LEU A 162 1.74 -5.17 3.38
N ASP A 163 0.77 -4.79 4.19
CA ASP A 163 0.42 -5.55 5.38
C ASP A 163 -0.55 -6.70 5.12
N GLU A 164 -1.54 -6.49 4.26
CA GLU A 164 -2.52 -7.53 3.98
C GLU A 164 -2.01 -8.54 2.94
N TYR A 165 -1.22 -8.10 1.95
CA TYR A 165 -0.86 -8.95 0.81
C TYR A 165 0.59 -9.36 0.77
N LEU A 166 1.53 -8.56 1.27
CA LEU A 166 2.93 -8.98 1.34
C LEU A 166 3.27 -9.64 2.69
N THR A 167 2.75 -9.11 3.79
CA THR A 167 3.06 -9.66 5.13
C THR A 167 2.27 -10.94 5.42
N ASN A 168 0.99 -11.04 5.03
CA ASN A 168 0.21 -12.25 5.32
C ASN A 168 0.47 -13.42 4.35
N GLN A 169 1.01 -13.17 3.15
CA GLN A 169 1.46 -14.26 2.27
C GLN A 169 2.70 -15.00 2.81
N SER A 170 3.50 -14.38 3.68
CA SER A 170 4.66 -15.03 4.28
C SER A 170 4.29 -16.16 5.24
N HIS A 171 3.08 -16.18 5.81
CA HIS A 171 2.66 -17.21 6.76
C HIS A 171 2.41 -18.60 6.15
N LYS A 172 2.49 -18.76 4.82
CA LYS A 172 2.24 -20.03 4.13
C LYS A 172 3.51 -20.81 3.72
N ASN A 173 4.69 -20.16 3.70
CA ASN A 173 5.95 -20.76 3.26
C ASN A 173 7.00 -20.72 4.39
N GLY A 174 7.90 -21.72 4.43
CA GLY A 174 8.77 -22.05 5.57
C GLY A 174 9.67 -20.94 6.17
N ASN A 175 10.28 -21.26 7.32
CA ASN A 175 10.82 -20.30 8.29
C ASN A 175 11.93 -19.34 7.81
N LEU A 176 12.73 -19.65 6.77
CA LEU A 176 13.89 -18.82 6.39
C LEU A 176 13.52 -17.73 5.36
N GLU A 177 12.81 -18.07 4.28
CA GLU A 177 12.32 -17.10 3.28
C GLU A 177 11.38 -16.06 3.92
N HIS A 178 10.61 -16.48 4.93
CA HIS A 178 9.75 -15.62 5.72
C HIS A 178 10.52 -14.49 6.42
N GLN A 179 11.70 -14.77 6.98
CA GLN A 179 12.48 -13.74 7.68
C GLN A 179 13.02 -12.70 6.69
N THR A 180 13.41 -13.10 5.49
CA THR A 180 13.89 -12.19 4.44
C THR A 180 12.78 -11.28 3.93
N ILE A 181 11.63 -11.84 3.54
CA ILE A 181 10.49 -11.05 3.05
C ILE A 181 10.01 -10.05 4.10
N ARG A 182 9.95 -10.46 5.38
CA ARG A 182 9.56 -9.56 6.47
C ARG A 182 10.54 -8.39 6.62
N LYS A 183 11.84 -8.64 6.54
CA LYS A 183 12.87 -7.59 6.57
C LYS A 183 12.74 -6.62 5.39
N GLU A 184 12.45 -7.14 4.20
CA GLU A 184 12.21 -6.30 3.02
C GLU A 184 10.97 -5.41 3.19
N ILE A 185 9.88 -5.94 3.77
CA ILE A 185 8.67 -5.16 4.08
C ILE A 185 8.97 -4.07 5.10
N GLU A 186 9.74 -4.35 6.15
CA GLU A 186 10.14 -3.37 7.17
C GLU A 186 10.91 -2.20 6.52
N ILE A 187 11.84 -2.46 5.60
CA ILE A 187 12.56 -1.42 4.83
C ILE A 187 11.58 -0.53 4.04
N ILE A 188 10.57 -1.13 3.40
CA ILE A 188 9.57 -0.39 2.63
C ILE A 188 8.69 0.46 3.55
N GLN A 189 8.31 -0.06 4.72
CA GLN A 189 7.52 0.67 5.70
C GLN A 189 8.27 1.89 6.25
N GLU A 190 9.57 1.76 6.51
CA GLU A 190 10.42 2.89 6.89
C GLU A 190 10.48 3.95 5.79
N CYS A 191 10.62 3.53 4.53
CA CYS A 191 10.56 4.40 3.36
C CYS A 191 9.25 5.22 3.35
N PHE A 192 8.09 4.60 3.56
CA PHE A 192 6.81 5.32 3.59
C PHE A 192 6.59 6.17 4.85
N LYS A 193 7.24 5.84 5.97
CA LYS A 193 7.25 6.71 7.16
C LYS A 193 7.95 8.03 6.86
N GLU A 194 9.12 8.00 6.23
CA GLU A 194 9.81 9.21 5.79
C GLU A 194 8.97 10.01 4.76
N ALA A 195 8.25 9.31 3.88
CA ALA A 195 7.34 9.96 2.92
C ALA A 195 6.28 10.83 3.62
N ILE A 196 5.75 10.36 4.75
CA ILE A 196 4.79 11.11 5.57
C ILE A 196 5.46 12.33 6.22
N GLU A 197 6.65 12.16 6.77
CA GLU A 197 7.39 13.23 7.44
C GLU A 197 7.77 14.35 6.47
N LYS A 198 8.22 14.00 5.26
CA LYS A 198 8.64 14.96 4.21
C LYS A 198 7.51 15.41 3.28
N GLN A 199 6.31 14.84 3.42
CA GLN A 199 5.17 15.07 2.53
C GLN A 199 5.50 14.85 1.04
N ASP A 200 6.35 13.86 0.73
CA ASP A 200 6.86 13.61 -0.63
C ASP A 200 6.54 12.21 -1.15
N TYR A 201 5.27 11.94 -1.34
CA TYR A 201 4.75 10.58 -1.51
C TYR A 201 5.09 9.92 -2.85
N LEU A 202 5.08 10.69 -3.94
CA LEU A 202 5.46 10.19 -5.27
C LEU A 202 6.91 9.71 -5.29
N THR A 203 7.84 10.55 -4.83
CA THR A 203 9.26 10.22 -4.76
C THR A 203 9.48 8.94 -3.97
N TYR A 204 8.88 8.83 -2.79
CA TYR A 204 9.07 7.67 -1.94
C TYR A 204 8.38 6.40 -2.45
N PHE A 205 7.26 6.51 -3.16
CA PHE A 205 6.69 5.38 -3.89
C PHE A 205 7.66 4.86 -4.95
N ILE A 206 8.21 5.76 -5.78
CA ILE A 206 9.18 5.38 -6.81
C ILE A 206 10.46 4.83 -6.18
N LYS A 207 10.93 5.39 -5.06
CA LYS A 207 12.04 4.81 -4.30
C LYS A 207 11.72 3.39 -3.86
N ALA A 208 10.58 3.17 -3.21
CA ALA A 208 10.15 1.83 -2.80
C ALA A 208 10.04 0.85 -3.98
N TYR A 209 9.55 1.32 -5.14
CA TYR A 209 9.43 0.54 -6.37
C TYR A 209 10.78 0.15 -6.97
N THR A 210 11.81 0.98 -6.79
CA THR A 210 13.16 0.77 -7.37
C THR A 210 14.19 0.23 -6.37
N LEU A 211 13.78 0.06 -5.10
CA LEU A 211 14.56 -0.63 -4.07
C LEU A 211 14.72 -2.12 -4.40
N THR A 212 15.79 -2.72 -3.88
CA THR A 212 16.04 -4.17 -4.01
C THR A 212 15.21 -4.93 -2.98
N THR A 213 13.90 -4.99 -3.20
CA THR A 213 12.93 -5.70 -2.35
C THR A 213 11.92 -6.44 -3.21
N CYS A 214 11.09 -7.27 -2.58
CA CYS A 214 9.99 -7.98 -3.24
C CYS A 214 8.88 -7.06 -3.77
N PHE A 215 8.84 -5.78 -3.36
CA PHE A 215 7.73 -4.87 -3.66
C PHE A 215 7.46 -4.72 -5.15
N PHE A 216 8.50 -4.42 -5.93
CA PHE A 216 8.42 -4.34 -7.39
C PHE A 216 7.78 -5.59 -7.99
N LYS A 217 8.30 -6.76 -7.61
CA LYS A 217 7.92 -8.05 -8.18
C LYS A 217 6.48 -8.39 -7.84
N GLU A 218 6.12 -8.31 -6.57
CA GLU A 218 4.79 -8.71 -6.09
C GLU A 218 3.70 -7.71 -6.51
N LEU A 219 4.03 -6.41 -6.59
CA LEU A 219 3.11 -5.40 -7.10
C LEU A 219 2.79 -5.66 -8.57
N ASN A 220 3.81 -5.85 -9.42
CA ASN A 220 3.60 -6.14 -10.84
C ASN A 220 2.91 -7.49 -11.08
N LYS A 221 3.22 -8.51 -10.26
CA LYS A 221 2.52 -9.81 -10.28
C LYS A 221 1.04 -9.67 -9.99
N HIS A 222 0.69 -9.04 -8.88
CA HIS A 222 -0.71 -8.85 -8.50
C HIS A 222 -1.46 -7.99 -9.52
N LEU A 223 -0.81 -6.96 -10.08
CA LEU A 223 -1.37 -6.16 -11.18
C LEU A 223 -1.66 -7.02 -12.41
N ALA A 224 -0.67 -7.75 -12.90
CA ALA A 224 -0.81 -8.59 -14.08
C ALA A 224 -1.95 -9.61 -13.92
N LEU A 225 -2.03 -10.27 -12.76
CA LEU A 225 -3.02 -11.32 -12.51
C LEU A 225 -4.45 -10.78 -12.33
N TYR A 226 -4.62 -9.69 -11.60
CA TYR A 226 -5.93 -9.34 -11.04
C TYR A 226 -6.53 -8.01 -11.50
N ILE A 227 -5.75 -7.08 -12.08
CA ILE A 227 -6.25 -5.71 -12.31
C ILE A 227 -7.47 -5.65 -13.26
N LEU A 228 -7.58 -6.58 -14.20
CA LEU A 228 -8.71 -6.63 -15.14
C LEU A 228 -10.03 -7.05 -14.50
N GLU A 229 -9.99 -7.65 -13.29
CA GLU A 229 -11.19 -7.97 -12.50
C GLU A 229 -11.88 -6.72 -11.96
N TYR A 230 -11.18 -5.58 -11.90
CA TYR A 230 -11.74 -4.32 -11.42
C TYR A 230 -12.99 -3.89 -12.20
N PHE A 231 -13.02 -4.20 -13.50
CA PHE A 231 -14.13 -3.88 -14.40
C PHE A 231 -15.22 -4.95 -14.43
N ASP A 232 -15.06 -6.06 -13.70
CA ASP A 232 -16.03 -7.14 -13.67
C ASP A 232 -16.96 -7.01 -12.47
N LYS A 233 -18.13 -6.41 -12.70
CA LYS A 233 -19.16 -6.20 -11.68
C LYS A 233 -19.67 -7.50 -11.07
N THR A 234 -19.51 -8.65 -11.74
CA THR A 234 -19.92 -9.94 -11.16
C THR A 234 -18.96 -10.43 -10.08
N LYS A 235 -17.73 -9.87 -10.04
CA LYS A 235 -16.67 -10.22 -9.09
C LYS A 235 -16.61 -9.32 -7.85
N TYR A 236 -17.61 -8.48 -7.59
CA TYR A 236 -17.68 -7.71 -6.33
C TYR A 236 -17.61 -8.59 -5.07
N PHE A 237 -17.99 -9.86 -5.17
CA PHE A 237 -17.93 -10.85 -4.08
C PHE A 237 -16.72 -11.81 -4.18
N SER A 238 -15.77 -11.55 -5.09
CA SER A 238 -14.52 -12.31 -5.22
C SER A 238 -13.67 -12.19 -3.95
N SER A 239 -12.96 -13.26 -3.58
CA SER A 239 -11.96 -13.22 -2.50
C SER A 239 -10.85 -12.18 -2.77
N ASN A 240 -10.63 -11.82 -4.03
CA ASN A 240 -9.61 -10.87 -4.45
C ASN A 240 -10.13 -9.43 -4.60
N TYR A 241 -11.43 -9.18 -4.38
CA TYR A 241 -12.04 -7.85 -4.59
C TYR A 241 -11.27 -6.72 -3.88
N ARG A 242 -10.89 -6.93 -2.62
CA ARG A 242 -10.11 -5.95 -1.84
C ARG A 242 -8.73 -5.68 -2.43
N LEU A 243 -8.06 -6.71 -2.94
CA LEU A 243 -6.75 -6.58 -3.58
C LEU A 243 -6.88 -5.76 -4.86
N VAL A 244 -7.83 -6.13 -5.71
CA VAL A 244 -8.10 -5.47 -6.99
C VAL A 244 -8.40 -3.98 -6.81
N ASN A 245 -9.25 -3.64 -5.85
CA ASN A 245 -9.52 -2.24 -5.51
C ASN A 245 -8.25 -1.53 -5.00
N CYS A 246 -7.51 -2.16 -4.10
CA CYS A 246 -6.26 -1.59 -3.58
C CYS A 246 -5.27 -1.27 -4.71
N LEU A 247 -5.06 -2.20 -5.64
CA LEU A 247 -4.21 -2.01 -6.82
C LEU A 247 -4.71 -0.88 -7.72
N SER A 248 -6.02 -0.83 -8.00
CA SER A 248 -6.64 0.23 -8.81
C SER A 248 -6.43 1.62 -8.20
N HIS A 249 -6.55 1.75 -6.87
CA HIS A 249 -6.26 3.00 -6.17
C HIS A 249 -4.78 3.38 -6.23
N ILE A 250 -3.85 2.43 -6.06
CA ILE A 250 -2.40 2.69 -6.19
C ILE A 250 -2.10 3.29 -7.55
N ILE A 251 -2.60 2.68 -8.63
CA ILE A 251 -2.36 3.18 -10.00
C ILE A 251 -3.01 4.56 -10.18
N THR A 252 -4.28 4.69 -9.80
CA THR A 252 -5.03 5.93 -10.06
C THR A 252 -4.45 7.12 -9.30
N LEU A 253 -4.13 6.95 -8.01
CA LEU A 253 -3.54 7.99 -7.16
C LEU A 253 -2.13 8.37 -7.63
N LEU A 254 -1.36 7.41 -8.17
CA LEU A 254 -0.05 7.69 -8.76
C LEU A 254 -0.19 8.52 -10.04
N ILE A 255 -1.05 8.12 -10.97
CA ILE A 255 -1.31 8.82 -12.24
C ILE A 255 -1.78 10.26 -11.98
N TYR A 256 -2.62 10.44 -10.97
CA TYR A 256 -3.18 11.74 -10.62
C TYR A 256 -2.29 12.56 -9.68
N HIS A 257 -1.08 12.08 -9.35
CA HIS A 257 -0.24 12.77 -8.40
C HIS A 257 0.17 14.17 -8.94
N PRO A 258 0.05 15.26 -8.15
CA PRO A 258 0.25 16.63 -8.65
C PRO A 258 1.65 16.94 -9.20
N LYS A 259 2.67 16.26 -8.65
CA LYS A 259 4.05 16.36 -9.12
C LYS A 259 4.36 15.49 -10.34
N LEU A 260 3.48 14.58 -10.75
CA LEU A 260 3.74 13.65 -11.86
C LEU A 260 4.00 14.36 -13.21
N PRO A 261 3.31 15.47 -13.57
CA PRO A 261 3.49 16.12 -14.87
C PRO A 261 4.93 16.52 -15.21
N GLN A 262 5.76 16.84 -14.21
CA GLN A 262 7.15 17.24 -14.41
C GLN A 262 8.07 16.07 -14.82
N TYR A 263 7.59 14.84 -14.69
CA TYR A 263 8.33 13.61 -15.00
C TYR A 263 7.85 12.94 -16.29
N ARG A 264 6.91 13.53 -17.03
CA ARG A 264 6.34 12.91 -18.24
C ARG A 264 7.40 12.69 -19.32
N PHE A 265 7.30 11.58 -20.04
CA PHE A 265 8.27 11.16 -21.05
C PHE A 265 7.61 10.92 -22.41
N GLN A 266 8.28 11.39 -23.47
CA GLN A 266 8.02 11.09 -24.88
C GLN A 266 9.32 10.69 -25.55
N GLY A 267 9.25 9.75 -26.48
CA GLY A 267 10.42 9.25 -27.20
C GLY A 267 10.56 7.73 -27.09
N VAL A 268 11.79 7.25 -27.31
CA VAL A 268 12.09 5.82 -27.37
C VAL A 268 12.65 5.34 -26.03
N CYS A 269 12.15 4.21 -25.54
CA CYS A 269 12.73 3.47 -24.42
C CYS A 269 12.81 1.98 -24.72
N TYR A 270 13.63 1.26 -23.94
CA TYR A 270 14.02 -0.12 -24.19
C TYR A 270 13.78 -0.99 -22.97
N ARG A 271 13.35 -2.23 -23.16
CA ARG A 271 13.20 -3.22 -22.10
C ARG A 271 13.83 -4.53 -22.50
N GLY A 272 14.86 -4.95 -21.76
CA GLY A 272 15.41 -6.28 -21.89
C GLY A 272 14.71 -7.29 -21.01
N MET A 273 14.51 -8.50 -21.54
CA MET A 273 13.91 -9.60 -20.81
C MET A 273 14.35 -10.95 -21.38
N ARG A 274 14.30 -11.98 -20.52
CA ARG A 274 14.35 -13.38 -20.95
C ARG A 274 12.90 -13.86 -21.14
N ILE A 275 12.58 -14.39 -22.32
CA ILE A 275 11.24 -14.86 -22.64
C ILE A 275 11.26 -16.31 -23.11
N THR A 276 10.17 -17.05 -22.87
CA THR A 276 10.02 -18.40 -23.41
C THR A 276 9.60 -18.37 -24.88
N GLN A 277 9.72 -19.50 -25.57
CA GLN A 277 9.14 -19.64 -26.92
C GLN A 277 7.63 -19.37 -26.92
N HIS A 278 6.93 -19.80 -25.86
CA HIS A 278 5.49 -19.65 -25.75
C HIS A 278 5.09 -18.17 -25.70
N ASP A 279 5.74 -17.38 -24.86
CA ASP A 279 5.50 -15.94 -24.72
C ASP A 279 5.87 -15.19 -26.00
N LEU A 280 6.99 -15.56 -26.62
CA LEU A 280 7.42 -14.99 -27.90
C LEU A 280 6.35 -15.21 -29.00
N ASN A 281 5.75 -16.40 -29.06
CA ASN A 281 4.72 -16.71 -30.04
C ASN A 281 3.44 -15.89 -29.84
N GLN A 282 3.23 -15.31 -28.65
CA GLN A 282 2.09 -14.42 -28.40
C GLN A 282 2.27 -13.05 -29.06
N TYR A 283 3.50 -12.67 -29.47
CA TYR A 283 3.74 -11.44 -30.23
C TYR A 283 3.57 -11.70 -31.72
N GLN A 284 2.57 -11.05 -32.32
CA GLN A 284 2.31 -11.11 -33.76
C GLN A 284 2.39 -9.73 -34.39
N LEU A 285 2.86 -9.67 -35.64
CA LEU A 285 2.96 -8.43 -36.39
C LEU A 285 1.58 -7.75 -36.51
N ASN A 286 1.55 -6.43 -36.33
CA ASN A 286 0.34 -5.58 -36.31
C ASN A 286 -0.65 -5.83 -35.16
N GLN A 287 -0.34 -6.74 -34.25
CA GLN A 287 -1.18 -7.00 -33.09
C GLN A 287 -1.10 -5.87 -32.08
N HIS A 288 -2.21 -5.62 -31.39
CA HIS A 288 -2.29 -4.62 -30.32
C HIS A 288 -2.26 -5.33 -28.97
N ILE A 289 -1.45 -4.81 -28.05
CA ILE A 289 -1.31 -5.32 -26.68
C ILE A 289 -1.58 -4.21 -25.66
N LEU A 290 -2.21 -4.58 -24.55
CA LEU A 290 -2.47 -3.74 -23.39
C LEU A 290 -1.58 -4.20 -22.24
N ASN A 291 -0.74 -3.33 -21.67
CA ASN A 291 -0.01 -3.69 -20.45
C ASN A 291 -0.92 -3.57 -19.21
N ARG A 292 -0.81 -4.53 -18.31
CA ARG A 292 -1.60 -4.64 -17.08
C ARG A 292 -0.85 -4.15 -15.85
N SER A 293 0.47 -4.24 -15.87
CA SER A 293 1.38 -3.79 -14.81
C SER A 293 2.22 -2.61 -15.28
N PHE A 294 3.02 -2.07 -14.36
CA PHE A 294 4.03 -1.09 -14.70
C PHE A 294 5.15 -1.78 -15.48
N LEU A 295 5.62 -1.18 -16.57
CA LEU A 295 6.76 -1.73 -17.32
C LEU A 295 8.00 -0.88 -17.04
N SER A 296 8.98 -1.46 -16.34
CA SER A 296 10.32 -0.89 -16.23
C SER A 296 11.02 -0.97 -17.58
N THR A 297 11.39 0.19 -18.11
CA THR A 297 12.17 0.36 -19.34
C THR A 297 13.34 1.31 -19.06
N SER A 298 14.32 1.40 -19.94
CA SER A 298 15.42 2.35 -19.85
C SER A 298 15.46 3.21 -21.10
N ILE A 299 15.82 4.49 -20.99
CA ILE A 299 16.17 5.29 -22.16
C ILE A 299 17.49 4.78 -22.81
N ASP A 300 18.30 4.06 -22.05
CA ASP A 300 19.59 3.52 -22.47
C ASP A 300 19.44 2.09 -22.96
N ARG A 301 19.69 1.91 -24.26
CA ARG A 301 19.60 0.61 -24.93
C ARG A 301 20.55 -0.42 -24.29
N HIS A 302 21.76 0.00 -23.94
CA HIS A 302 22.77 -0.93 -23.40
C HIS A 302 22.37 -1.45 -22.02
N VAL A 303 21.78 -0.58 -21.18
CA VAL A 303 21.18 -0.98 -19.91
C VAL A 303 20.13 -2.07 -20.14
N ALA A 304 19.21 -1.84 -21.07
CA ALA A 304 18.19 -2.83 -21.41
C ALA A 304 18.79 -4.15 -21.96
N GLU A 305 19.80 -4.11 -22.81
CA GLU A 305 20.50 -5.31 -23.32
C GLU A 305 21.12 -6.15 -22.19
N MET A 306 21.70 -5.51 -21.18
CA MET A 306 22.19 -6.20 -19.97
C MET A 306 21.04 -6.91 -19.22
N PHE A 307 19.86 -6.31 -19.12
CA PHE A 307 18.67 -6.97 -18.55
C PHE A 307 18.15 -8.14 -19.41
N ALA A 308 18.35 -8.10 -20.73
CA ALA A 308 18.06 -9.22 -21.63
C ALA A 308 19.10 -10.36 -21.49
N GLY A 309 20.16 -10.14 -20.72
CA GLY A 309 21.22 -11.08 -20.41
C GLY A 309 22.29 -11.21 -21.51
N GLU A 310 22.51 -10.16 -22.30
CA GLU A 310 23.73 -10.03 -23.10
C GLU A 310 24.95 -9.86 -22.16
N GLY A 311 26.02 -10.62 -22.41
CA GLY A 311 27.26 -10.60 -21.60
C GLY A 311 27.38 -11.68 -20.52
N GLN A 312 26.33 -12.44 -20.21
CA GLN A 312 26.42 -13.54 -19.25
C GLN A 312 26.94 -14.83 -19.89
N GLN A 313 28.26 -15.02 -19.89
CA GLN A 313 28.89 -16.20 -20.50
C GLN A 313 28.87 -17.48 -19.63
N SER A 314 28.41 -17.47 -18.37
CA SER A 314 28.94 -18.45 -17.40
C SER A 314 28.00 -19.35 -16.58
N HIS A 315 26.65 -19.35 -16.69
CA HIS A 315 25.85 -20.25 -15.80
C HIS A 315 24.71 -21.08 -16.41
N LEU A 316 24.45 -21.03 -17.72
CA LEU A 316 23.49 -21.94 -18.37
C LEU A 316 24.16 -23.08 -19.14
N ARG A 317 25.49 -23.27 -18.97
CA ARG A 317 26.19 -24.43 -19.53
C ARG A 317 25.87 -25.66 -18.70
N HIS A 318 25.00 -26.49 -19.26
CA HIS A 318 24.68 -27.88 -18.90
C HIS A 318 23.90 -28.11 -17.60
N SER A 319 22.58 -28.09 -17.71
CA SER A 319 21.76 -29.12 -17.05
C SER A 319 21.22 -30.05 -18.12
N HIS A 320 21.94 -31.16 -18.39
CA HIS A 320 21.38 -32.28 -19.15
C HIS A 320 20.31 -33.07 -18.36
N HIS A 321 19.97 -32.61 -17.14
CA HIS A 321 18.94 -33.21 -16.29
C HIS A 321 18.07 -32.14 -15.61
N SER A 322 17.23 -31.46 -16.39
CA SER A 322 15.98 -30.85 -15.88
C SER A 322 15.12 -30.42 -17.06
N HIS A 323 13.84 -30.76 -17.08
CA HIS A 323 12.83 -30.29 -18.04
C HIS A 323 12.63 -28.76 -17.99
N ARG A 324 13.61 -27.95 -18.42
CA ARG A 324 13.49 -26.50 -18.48
C ARG A 324 13.25 -26.02 -19.93
N PRO A 325 12.30 -25.10 -20.16
CA PRO A 325 12.06 -24.54 -21.47
C PRO A 325 13.22 -23.66 -21.93
N LEU A 326 13.51 -23.67 -23.23
CA LEU A 326 14.47 -22.76 -23.86
C LEU A 326 14.03 -21.30 -23.67
N GLN A 327 14.99 -20.42 -23.37
CA GLN A 327 14.79 -18.99 -23.18
C GLN A 327 15.53 -18.17 -24.22
N TYR A 328 14.87 -17.10 -24.67
CA TYR A 328 15.37 -16.15 -25.66
C TYR A 328 15.74 -14.83 -25.00
N SER A 329 16.82 -14.20 -25.47
CA SER A 329 17.12 -12.82 -25.12
C SER A 329 16.24 -11.91 -25.96
N CYS A 330 15.40 -11.09 -25.34
CA CYS A 330 14.49 -10.21 -26.04
C CYS A 330 14.68 -8.76 -25.60
N LEU A 331 14.83 -7.88 -26.59
CA LEU A 331 14.86 -6.43 -26.43
C LEU A 331 13.57 -5.85 -27.02
N CYS A 332 12.70 -5.31 -26.17
CA CYS A 332 11.53 -4.56 -26.61
C CYS A 332 11.88 -3.08 -26.73
N LYS A 333 11.68 -2.50 -27.92
CA LYS A 333 11.83 -1.06 -28.19
C LYS A 333 10.44 -0.43 -28.24
N TYR A 334 10.13 0.47 -27.32
CA TYR A 334 8.85 1.18 -27.25
C TYR A 334 9.01 2.60 -27.77
N LEU A 335 8.11 3.02 -28.67
CA LEU A 335 7.95 4.42 -29.07
C LEU A 335 6.76 5.02 -28.31
N ILE A 336 7.05 5.91 -27.36
CA ILE A 336 6.07 6.66 -26.56
C ILE A 336 5.76 7.98 -27.27
N LYS A 337 4.49 8.20 -27.59
CA LYS A 337 3.96 9.38 -28.27
C LYS A 337 3.24 10.33 -27.32
N GLN A 338 2.54 9.84 -26.30
CA GLN A 338 1.77 10.67 -25.38
C GLN A 338 2.53 10.92 -24.07
N ASN A 339 2.44 12.15 -23.57
CA ASN A 339 3.01 12.54 -22.29
C ASN A 339 2.36 11.84 -21.07
N SER A 340 1.22 11.18 -21.22
CA SER A 340 0.51 10.49 -20.13
C SER A 340 0.91 9.02 -19.93
N THR A 341 1.73 8.46 -20.83
CA THR A 341 1.91 7.02 -20.96
C THR A 341 3.12 6.51 -20.19
N ALA A 342 4.17 7.33 -20.12
CA ALA A 342 5.39 7.00 -19.42
C ALA A 342 5.93 8.19 -18.63
N ILE A 343 6.67 7.87 -17.58
CA ILE A 343 7.36 8.85 -16.74
C ILE A 343 8.86 8.52 -16.67
N ASN A 344 9.71 9.54 -16.79
CA ASN A 344 11.12 9.46 -16.48
C ASN A 344 11.30 9.52 -14.96
N ILE A 345 11.75 8.41 -14.38
CA ILE A 345 11.94 8.27 -12.94
C ILE A 345 13.41 8.24 -12.54
N GLU A 346 14.34 8.56 -13.45
CA GLU A 346 15.78 8.60 -13.20
C GLU A 346 16.14 9.40 -11.94
N SER A 347 15.59 10.60 -11.81
CA SER A 347 15.84 11.50 -10.67
C SER A 347 15.14 11.09 -9.36
N LEU A 348 14.15 10.20 -9.44
CA LEU A 348 13.36 9.73 -8.30
C LEU A 348 13.83 8.34 -7.80
N SER A 349 14.42 7.57 -8.71
CA SER A 349 14.79 6.17 -8.52
C SER A 349 15.92 6.03 -7.51
N MET A 350 15.94 4.91 -6.79
CA MET A 350 17.09 4.49 -6.00
C MET A 350 18.25 3.98 -6.86
N ARG A 351 18.06 3.98 -8.19
CA ARG A 351 19.00 3.48 -9.20
C ARG A 351 19.04 4.43 -10.42
N PRO A 352 19.53 5.67 -10.25
CA PRO A 352 19.52 6.65 -11.34
C PRO A 352 20.26 6.16 -12.60
N HIS A 353 21.30 5.34 -12.45
CA HIS A 353 22.08 4.81 -13.58
C HIS A 353 21.31 3.84 -14.49
N GLU A 354 20.19 3.27 -14.03
CA GLU A 354 19.32 2.47 -14.90
C GLU A 354 18.57 3.36 -15.91
N LYS A 355 18.59 4.70 -15.73
CA LYS A 355 17.91 5.72 -16.55
C LYS A 355 16.47 5.32 -16.86
N GLU A 356 15.78 4.92 -15.80
CA GLU A 356 14.54 4.17 -15.89
C GLU A 356 13.38 5.07 -16.37
N ILE A 357 12.69 4.59 -17.39
CA ILE A 357 11.41 5.10 -17.87
C ILE A 357 10.35 4.09 -17.46
N LEU A 358 9.37 4.52 -16.67
CA LEU A 358 8.29 3.67 -16.19
C LEU A 358 7.04 3.88 -17.07
N ILE A 359 6.66 2.84 -17.81
CA ILE A 359 5.40 2.83 -18.57
C ILE A 359 4.27 2.45 -17.62
N ILE A 360 3.21 3.25 -17.63
CA ILE A 360 2.07 3.13 -16.72
C ILE A 360 1.11 2.03 -17.20
N PRO A 361 0.44 1.27 -16.30
CA PRO A 361 -0.62 0.32 -16.65
C PRO A 361 -1.70 0.90 -17.58
N PHE A 362 -2.34 0.03 -18.36
CA PHE A 362 -3.38 0.36 -19.34
C PHE A 362 -2.91 1.20 -20.54
N SER A 363 -1.62 1.14 -20.84
CA SER A 363 -1.07 1.68 -22.09
C SER A 363 -1.20 0.65 -23.22
N VAL A 364 -1.37 1.14 -24.45
CA VAL A 364 -1.60 0.28 -25.61
C VAL A 364 -0.50 0.45 -26.62
N PHE A 365 0.01 -0.68 -27.09
CA PHE A 365 1.08 -0.73 -28.07
C PHE A 365 0.71 -1.65 -29.23
N LYS A 366 1.06 -1.23 -30.45
CA LYS A 366 1.02 -2.06 -31.64
C LYS A 366 2.40 -2.66 -31.88
N VAL A 367 2.46 -3.96 -32.15
CA VAL A 367 3.69 -4.66 -32.56
C VAL A 367 3.99 -4.30 -34.01
N MET A 368 5.04 -3.53 -34.22
CA MET A 368 5.43 -2.99 -35.52
C MET A 368 6.41 -3.90 -36.25
N ASN A 369 7.29 -4.59 -35.51
CA ASN A 369 8.31 -5.45 -36.10
C ASN A 369 8.81 -6.48 -35.09
N ILE A 370 9.28 -7.64 -35.60
CA ILE A 370 9.93 -8.69 -34.79
C ILE A 370 11.16 -9.16 -35.58
N LYS A 371 12.35 -8.74 -35.14
CA LYS A 371 13.63 -9.13 -35.74
C LYS A 371 14.24 -10.27 -34.94
N ARG A 372 14.75 -11.28 -35.65
CA ARG A 372 15.48 -12.42 -35.05
C ARG A 372 16.92 -12.35 -35.52
N ASN A 373 17.81 -12.12 -34.58
CA ASN A 373 19.25 -12.09 -34.80
C ASN A 373 19.86 -13.37 -34.25
N TYR A 374 20.80 -13.93 -35.03
CA TYR A 374 21.57 -15.10 -34.66
C TYR A 374 23.02 -14.66 -34.49
N PRO A 375 23.46 -14.26 -33.28
CA PRO A 375 24.83 -13.86 -33.08
C PRO A 375 25.75 -15.06 -33.30
N ILE A 376 26.77 -14.89 -34.15
CA ILE A 376 27.70 -15.97 -34.55
C ILE A 376 28.54 -16.47 -33.35
N SER A 377 28.69 -15.65 -32.30
CA SER A 377 29.58 -15.92 -31.16
C SER A 377 28.87 -16.40 -29.88
N THR A 378 27.55 -16.23 -29.78
CA THR A 378 26.79 -16.62 -28.58
C THR A 378 25.70 -17.61 -28.98
N ASN A 379 25.61 -18.75 -28.31
CA ASN A 379 24.53 -19.74 -28.49
C ASN A 379 23.13 -19.25 -28.05
N THR A 380 22.94 -17.93 -27.94
CA THR A 380 21.72 -17.24 -27.52
C THR A 380 21.12 -16.49 -28.70
N ILE A 381 19.89 -16.83 -29.06
CA ILE A 381 19.09 -16.10 -30.06
C ILE A 381 18.68 -14.77 -29.44
N SER A 382 19.01 -13.67 -30.11
CA SER A 382 18.58 -12.32 -29.73
C SER A 382 17.40 -11.88 -30.59
N ILE A 383 16.39 -11.33 -29.94
CA ILE A 383 15.12 -10.93 -30.57
C ILE A 383 14.90 -9.46 -30.27
N GLU A 384 14.57 -8.67 -31.28
CA GLU A 384 14.19 -7.27 -31.12
C GLU A 384 12.71 -7.11 -31.52
N ILE A 385 11.86 -6.68 -30.58
CA ILE A 385 10.45 -6.40 -30.81
C ILE A 385 10.25 -4.89 -30.80
N GLU A 386 9.77 -4.33 -31.91
CA GLU A 386 9.47 -2.90 -32.00
C GLU A 386 7.98 -2.68 -31.73
N LEU A 387 7.67 -1.82 -30.77
CA LEU A 387 6.33 -1.50 -30.30
C LEU A 387 6.09 0.00 -30.42
N GLU A 388 4.92 0.38 -30.92
CA GLU A 388 4.52 1.77 -31.08
C GLU A 388 3.25 2.06 -30.29
N GLU A 389 3.26 3.13 -29.50
CA GLU A 389 2.09 3.54 -28.73
C GLU A 389 0.91 3.88 -29.65
N CYS A 390 -0.26 3.36 -29.30
CA CYS A 390 -1.52 3.72 -29.92
C CYS A 390 -2.13 4.93 -29.23
N GLU A 391 -2.18 6.03 -29.96
CA GLU A 391 -2.89 7.24 -29.55
C GLU A 391 -4.38 6.94 -29.34
N ASP A 392 -4.98 7.62 -28.37
CA ASP A 392 -6.42 7.65 -28.28
C ASP A 392 -6.95 8.41 -29.49
N ALA A 393 -7.82 7.78 -30.27
CA ALA A 393 -8.52 8.49 -31.32
C ALA A 393 -9.18 9.74 -30.71
N ASN A 394 -8.90 10.91 -31.30
CA ASN A 394 -9.69 12.12 -31.07
C ASN A 394 -11.12 11.84 -31.55
N ASN A 395 -11.91 11.16 -30.73
CA ASN A 395 -13.33 11.04 -30.98
C ASN A 395 -13.91 12.44 -30.81
N ASN A 396 -14.25 13.03 -31.95
CA ASN A 396 -15.03 14.24 -32.07
C ASN A 396 -16.05 14.34 -30.95
N THR A 397 -15.90 15.42 -30.18
CA THR A 397 -16.95 16.05 -29.40
C THR A 397 -18.27 16.00 -30.18
N ASN A 398 -19.22 15.15 -29.78
CA ASN A 398 -20.68 15.40 -29.85
C ASN A 398 -21.59 14.22 -29.43
N GLU A 399 -21.10 13.01 -29.11
CA GLU A 399 -22.00 11.90 -28.72
C GLU A 399 -22.12 11.58 -27.22
N LEU A 400 -21.48 12.35 -26.33
CA LEU A 400 -21.46 12.05 -24.88
C LEU A 400 -22.24 13.04 -23.99
N LYS A 401 -23.21 13.78 -24.53
CA LYS A 401 -24.07 14.64 -23.71
C LYS A 401 -25.20 13.92 -22.94
N ASN A 402 -25.47 12.64 -23.19
CA ASN A 402 -26.60 11.93 -22.58
C ASN A 402 -26.22 10.58 -21.95
N VAL A 403 -25.16 10.54 -21.13
CA VAL A 403 -25.04 9.50 -20.11
C VAL A 403 -25.41 10.14 -18.79
N GLU A 404 -26.61 9.82 -18.30
CA GLU A 404 -27.12 10.28 -17.01
C GLU A 404 -26.08 10.03 -15.91
N ILE A 405 -25.76 11.11 -15.20
CA ILE A 405 -24.94 11.13 -13.97
C ILE A 405 -25.82 10.57 -12.84
N SER A 406 -26.19 9.29 -12.93
CA SER A 406 -27.07 8.63 -11.95
C SER A 406 -26.52 7.30 -11.40
N ARG A 407 -25.30 6.87 -11.77
CA ARG A 407 -24.78 5.55 -11.34
C ARG A 407 -23.28 5.49 -11.03
N ILE A 408 -22.80 6.38 -10.17
CA ILE A 408 -21.56 6.14 -9.43
C ILE A 408 -21.85 6.43 -7.96
N GLU A 409 -22.32 5.42 -7.23
CA GLU A 409 -22.28 5.49 -5.76
C GLU A 409 -20.83 5.71 -5.33
N PRO A 410 -20.56 6.60 -4.35
CA PRO A 410 -19.21 6.94 -4.00
C PRO A 410 -18.50 5.75 -3.34
N PHE A 411 -17.43 5.33 -4.02
CA PHE A 411 -16.15 4.68 -3.68
C PHE A 411 -15.64 4.66 -2.20
N LEU A 412 -16.44 5.02 -1.20
CA LEU A 412 -16.07 5.13 0.21
C LEU A 412 -16.27 3.84 1.03
N SER A 413 -16.98 2.83 0.52
CA SER A 413 -17.16 1.55 1.23
C SER A 413 -15.85 0.76 1.37
N SER A 414 -14.93 0.89 0.41
CA SER A 414 -13.58 0.31 0.46
C SER A 414 -12.67 1.04 1.47
N TYR A 415 -12.90 2.34 1.71
CA TYR A 415 -12.09 3.16 2.61
C TYR A 415 -12.36 2.82 4.09
N ASP A 416 -13.62 2.53 4.44
CA ASP A 416 -13.99 2.06 5.78
C ASP A 416 -13.41 0.66 6.10
N ASP A 417 -13.26 -0.19 5.08
CA ASP A 417 -12.70 -1.54 5.23
C ASP A 417 -11.17 -1.51 5.50
N ILE A 418 -10.43 -0.64 4.81
CA ILE A 418 -8.98 -0.40 5.02
C ILE A 418 -8.72 0.18 6.43
N ARG A 419 -9.61 1.04 6.94
CA ARG A 419 -9.52 1.63 8.28
C ARG A 419 -9.72 0.63 9.41
N SER A 420 -10.51 -0.43 9.19
CA SER A 420 -10.78 -1.48 10.17
C SER A 420 -9.54 -2.33 10.49
N HIS A 421 -8.63 -2.46 9.52
CA HIS A 421 -7.44 -3.31 9.60
C HIS A 421 -6.34 -2.75 10.53
N ARG A 422 -6.33 -1.43 10.77
CA ARG A 422 -5.43 -0.75 11.73
C ARG A 422 -5.68 -1.19 13.19
N GLU A 423 -6.88 -1.67 13.51
CA GLU A 423 -7.22 -2.25 14.81
C GLU A 423 -6.81 -3.74 14.92
N TYR A 424 -6.70 -4.46 13.78
CA TYR A 424 -6.25 -5.85 13.74
C TYR A 424 -4.75 -5.99 14.07
N ARG A 425 -3.91 -5.06 13.60
CA ARG A 425 -2.48 -5.02 13.98
C ARG A 425 -2.24 -4.61 15.43
N LYS A 426 -3.09 -3.75 16.01
CA LYS A 426 -3.10 -3.48 17.46
C LYS A 426 -3.49 -4.72 18.28
N LEU A 427 -4.33 -5.61 17.74
CA LEU A 427 -4.68 -6.91 18.34
C LEU A 427 -3.55 -7.95 18.22
N GLN A 428 -2.77 -7.96 17.15
CA GLN A 428 -1.59 -8.84 17.03
C GLN A 428 -0.41 -8.40 17.91
N LEU A 429 -0.13 -7.09 18.02
CA LEU A 429 0.85 -6.56 18.99
C LEU A 429 0.43 -6.86 20.44
N ARG A 430 -0.88 -6.86 20.75
CA ARG A 430 -1.43 -7.34 22.02
C ARG A 430 -1.24 -8.85 22.23
N LYS A 431 -1.26 -9.69 21.19
CA LYS A 431 -0.97 -11.12 21.29
C LYS A 431 0.50 -11.41 21.65
N TYR A 432 1.46 -10.70 21.06
CA TYR A 432 2.88 -10.85 21.42
C TYR A 432 3.21 -10.29 22.81
N LEU A 433 2.54 -9.22 23.24
CA LEU A 433 2.56 -8.76 24.64
C LEU A 433 1.93 -9.80 25.58
N LEU A 434 0.88 -10.53 25.17
CA LEU A 434 0.28 -11.62 25.96
C LEU A 434 1.21 -12.82 26.13
N TYR A 435 2.07 -13.16 25.15
CA TYR A 435 3.06 -14.23 25.31
C TYR A 435 4.21 -13.85 26.27
N GLY A 436 4.58 -12.58 26.35
CA GLY A 436 5.50 -12.08 27.38
C GLY A 436 4.89 -12.03 28.79
N ILE A 437 3.56 -11.92 28.90
CA ILE A 437 2.83 -11.90 30.17
C ILE A 437 2.68 -13.31 30.77
N ASN A 438 2.71 -14.37 29.96
CA ASN A 438 2.58 -15.76 30.44
C ASN A 438 3.79 -16.29 31.23
N GLY A 439 4.89 -15.54 31.30
CA GLY A 439 6.02 -15.83 32.21
C GLY A 439 5.90 -15.20 33.60
N PHE A 440 4.96 -14.26 33.81
CA PHE A 440 4.86 -13.46 35.04
C PHE A 440 3.65 -13.82 35.93
N LEU A 441 2.77 -14.73 35.48
CA LEU A 441 1.62 -15.19 36.26
C LEU A 441 1.95 -15.91 37.59
N PRO A 442 3.11 -16.58 37.79
CA PRO A 442 3.39 -17.22 39.08
C PRO A 442 3.72 -16.23 40.20
N LEU A 443 4.23 -15.02 39.86
CA LEU A 443 4.70 -14.05 40.85
C LEU A 443 3.57 -13.14 41.38
N ALA A 444 2.60 -12.81 40.52
CA ALA A 444 1.45 -12.00 40.90
C ALA A 444 0.46 -12.75 41.80
N PHE A 445 0.37 -14.08 41.66
CA PHE A 445 -0.53 -14.92 42.46
C PHE A 445 -0.08 -15.05 43.92
N VAL A 446 1.24 -15.07 44.16
CA VAL A 446 1.83 -15.09 45.51
C VAL A 446 1.60 -13.76 46.23
N LEU A 447 1.68 -12.64 45.52
CA LEU A 447 1.40 -11.31 46.10
C LEU A 447 -0.10 -11.09 46.36
N ALA A 448 -0.99 -11.60 45.50
CA ALA A 448 -2.44 -11.50 45.68
C ALA A 448 -2.96 -12.26 46.91
N LEU A 449 -2.37 -13.42 47.24
CA LEU A 449 -2.74 -14.20 48.44
C LEU A 449 -2.32 -13.51 49.75
N SER A 450 -1.25 -12.71 49.73
CA SER A 450 -0.85 -11.90 50.89
C SER A 450 -1.78 -10.71 51.13
N PHE A 451 -2.37 -10.15 50.06
CA PHE A 451 -3.25 -8.98 50.13
C PHE A 451 -4.69 -9.35 50.52
N THR A 452 -5.19 -10.52 50.11
CA THR A 452 -6.54 -11.00 50.49
C THR A 452 -6.67 -11.29 51.99
N PHE A 453 -5.59 -11.71 52.66
CA PHE A 453 -5.58 -11.93 54.11
C PHE A 453 -5.65 -10.62 54.92
N ILE A 454 -5.09 -9.53 54.39
CA ILE A 454 -5.15 -8.19 55.00
C ILE A 454 -6.53 -7.56 54.76
N VAL A 455 -7.18 -7.85 53.64
CA VAL A 455 -8.50 -7.28 53.30
C VAL A 455 -9.65 -7.99 54.05
N THR A 456 -9.58 -9.31 54.28
CA THR A 456 -10.61 -10.02 55.05
C THR A 456 -10.63 -9.63 56.53
N SER A 457 -9.48 -9.29 57.11
CA SER A 457 -9.37 -8.79 58.48
C SER A 457 -9.91 -7.35 58.65
N VAL A 458 -9.96 -6.57 57.57
CA VAL A 458 -10.53 -5.20 57.57
C VAL A 458 -12.03 -5.20 57.25
N ILE A 459 -12.52 -6.12 56.41
CA ILE A 459 -13.94 -6.16 55.97
C ILE A 459 -14.89 -6.69 57.05
N GLN A 460 -14.42 -7.45 58.04
CA GLN A 460 -15.27 -7.93 59.14
C GLN A 460 -15.80 -6.80 60.06
N LYS A 461 -15.33 -5.56 59.87
CA LYS A 461 -15.69 -4.41 60.71
C LYS A 461 -16.79 -3.50 60.16
N ASN A 462 -17.20 -3.62 58.89
CA ASN A 462 -18.16 -2.68 58.27
C ASN A 462 -19.22 -3.41 57.43
N ASN A 463 -20.11 -4.16 58.09
CA ASN A 463 -21.36 -4.59 57.48
C ASN A 463 -22.43 -3.52 57.75
N SER A 464 -22.92 -2.87 56.69
CA SER A 464 -24.33 -2.46 56.55
C SER A 464 -24.61 -2.02 55.10
N THR A 465 -25.31 -2.90 54.37
CA THR A 465 -26.37 -2.68 53.36
C THR A 465 -26.26 -1.53 52.33
N ARG A 466 -26.27 -1.87 51.02
CA ARG A 466 -26.60 -0.92 49.94
C ARG A 466 -27.70 -1.46 49.01
N MET A 467 -28.81 -0.72 48.98
CA MET A 467 -29.99 -0.83 48.12
C MET A 467 -29.66 -0.69 46.62
N VAL A 468 -30.44 -1.39 45.79
CA VAL A 468 -30.57 -1.15 44.34
C VAL A 468 -31.50 0.04 44.12
N ILE A 469 -31.01 1.11 43.49
CA ILE A 469 -31.83 2.24 43.02
C ILE A 469 -31.84 2.20 41.48
N SER A 470 -33.04 2.04 40.92
CA SER A 470 -33.35 2.35 39.52
C SER A 470 -33.45 3.87 39.39
N THR A 471 -32.50 4.50 38.72
CA THR A 471 -32.58 5.92 38.38
C THR A 471 -33.26 6.08 37.02
N LYS A 472 -34.48 6.63 37.03
CA LYS A 472 -35.02 7.37 35.88
C LYS A 472 -34.14 8.60 35.70
N GLU A 473 -33.19 8.57 34.77
CA GLU A 473 -32.51 9.79 34.33
C GLU A 473 -33.23 10.37 33.11
N ASN A 474 -33.64 11.64 33.23
CA ASN A 474 -34.13 12.45 32.13
C ASN A 474 -32.95 12.76 31.19
N ASP A 475 -32.89 12.12 30.01
CA ASP A 475 -31.97 12.43 28.91
C ASP A 475 -32.23 13.88 28.43
N THR A 476 -31.53 14.86 29.01
CA THR A 476 -31.66 16.30 28.73
C THR A 476 -30.70 16.83 27.67
N ASP A 477 -30.01 15.95 26.93
CA ASP A 477 -29.00 16.34 25.92
C ASP A 477 -29.59 17.04 24.67
N ALA A 478 -30.92 17.25 24.60
CA ALA A 478 -31.62 17.88 23.47
C ALA A 478 -32.55 19.07 23.84
N ASP A 479 -32.61 19.52 25.09
CA ASP A 479 -33.51 20.62 25.50
C ASP A 479 -32.80 21.98 25.75
N TYR A 480 -31.51 22.10 25.44
CA TYR A 480 -30.85 23.41 25.40
C TYR A 480 -31.12 24.10 24.05
N PRO A 481 -31.57 25.37 24.02
CA PRO A 481 -31.76 26.09 22.77
C PRO A 481 -30.40 26.20 22.06
N LEU A 482 -30.28 25.48 20.94
CA LEU A 482 -29.09 25.52 20.08
C LEU A 482 -28.95 26.93 19.48
N PRO A 483 -27.72 27.38 19.16
CA PRO A 483 -27.49 28.65 18.49
C PRO A 483 -28.35 28.79 17.21
N PRO A 484 -28.77 30.02 16.84
CA PRO A 484 -29.52 30.23 15.62
C PRO A 484 -28.74 29.71 14.40
N GLY A 485 -29.37 28.80 13.64
CA GLY A 485 -28.76 28.13 12.48
C GLY A 485 -28.42 26.65 12.67
N CYS A 486 -28.54 26.10 13.88
CA CYS A 486 -28.38 24.65 14.10
C CYS A 486 -29.66 23.87 13.76
N PRO A 487 -29.56 22.68 13.13
CA PRO A 487 -30.72 21.85 12.82
C PRO A 487 -31.39 21.31 14.09
N ASN A 488 -32.72 21.26 14.08
CA ASN A 488 -33.52 20.74 15.19
C ASN A 488 -33.29 19.22 15.37
N ILE A 489 -32.92 18.79 16.57
CA ILE A 489 -32.72 17.36 16.91
C ILE A 489 -33.87 16.91 17.81
N LEU A 490 -34.70 15.98 17.34
CA LEU A 490 -35.74 15.35 18.15
C LEU A 490 -35.10 14.43 19.19
N SER A 491 -35.34 14.74 20.46
CA SER A 491 -34.87 13.93 21.59
C SER A 491 -35.48 12.52 21.60
N ARG A 492 -34.85 11.60 22.33
CA ARG A 492 -35.36 10.24 22.57
C ARG A 492 -36.77 10.22 23.13
N SER A 493 -37.11 11.16 24.02
CA SER A 493 -38.46 11.28 24.57
C SER A 493 -39.48 11.68 23.50
N ARG A 494 -39.12 12.58 22.58
CA ARG A 494 -40.05 13.07 21.53
C ARG A 494 -40.39 12.03 20.47
N TRP A 495 -39.52 11.06 20.19
CA TRP A 495 -39.86 9.92 19.33
C TRP A 495 -40.25 8.66 20.10
N ASN A 496 -40.42 8.75 21.42
CA ASN A 496 -40.80 7.63 22.30
C ASN A 496 -39.84 6.43 22.17
N ALA A 497 -38.54 6.69 22.27
CA ALA A 497 -37.50 5.67 22.25
C ALA A 497 -37.68 4.66 23.38
N ARG A 498 -37.43 3.39 23.08
CA ARG A 498 -37.29 2.36 24.11
C ARG A 498 -36.11 2.70 25.02
N PRO A 499 -36.19 2.42 26.34
CA PRO A 499 -35.04 2.56 27.24
C PRO A 499 -33.87 1.68 26.77
N TYR A 500 -32.65 2.20 26.89
CA TYR A 500 -31.44 1.42 26.65
C TYR A 500 -31.22 0.42 27.81
N ILE A 501 -30.52 -0.67 27.53
CA ILE A 501 -30.11 -1.69 28.51
C ILE A 501 -28.83 -1.24 29.23
N ALA A 502 -27.85 -0.71 28.49
CA ALA A 502 -26.60 -0.18 29.00
C ALA A 502 -25.99 0.84 28.01
N ARG A 503 -25.15 1.75 28.50
CA ARG A 503 -24.41 2.73 27.69
C ARG A 503 -22.99 2.89 28.21
N ASP A 504 -22.05 3.03 27.29
CA ASP A 504 -20.66 3.37 27.59
C ASP A 504 -20.38 4.81 27.14
N ASN A 505 -19.61 5.56 27.93
CA ASN A 505 -19.18 6.91 27.58
C ASN A 505 -18.11 6.89 26.50
N LEU A 506 -18.15 7.85 25.58
CA LEU A 506 -17.05 8.09 24.65
C LEU A 506 -15.79 8.47 25.44
N SER A 507 -14.68 7.80 25.13
CA SER A 507 -13.39 8.05 25.80
C SER A 507 -12.74 9.36 25.34
N VAL A 508 -13.21 9.95 24.25
CA VAL A 508 -12.70 11.21 23.68
C VAL A 508 -13.88 12.04 23.14
N PHE A 509 -14.01 13.28 23.61
CA PHE A 509 -14.98 14.26 23.11
C PHE A 509 -14.32 15.66 23.00
N PRO A 510 -14.50 16.43 21.91
CA PRO A 510 -15.27 16.08 20.71
C PRO A 510 -14.59 14.95 19.91
N VAL A 511 -15.42 14.07 19.33
CA VAL A 511 -14.91 13.01 18.45
C VAL A 511 -14.37 13.61 17.15
N ARG A 512 -13.37 12.96 16.56
CA ARG A 512 -12.76 13.42 15.30
C ARG A 512 -13.48 12.93 14.04
N TYR A 513 -14.42 12.01 14.18
CA TYR A 513 -15.02 11.31 13.04
C TYR A 513 -16.53 11.17 13.20
N ILE A 514 -17.23 11.29 12.07
CA ILE A 514 -18.63 10.94 11.90
C ILE A 514 -18.69 9.81 10.87
N VAL A 515 -19.40 8.73 11.18
CA VAL A 515 -19.62 7.61 10.25
C VAL A 515 -21.06 7.67 9.81
N MET A 516 -21.29 7.85 8.51
CA MET A 516 -22.62 7.93 7.92
C MET A 516 -22.94 6.60 7.22
N ARG A 517 -24.09 5.99 7.52
CA ARG A 517 -24.59 4.81 6.80
C ARG A 517 -25.98 5.10 6.22
N PRO A 518 -26.13 5.15 4.89
CA PRO A 518 -27.44 5.14 4.26
C PRO A 518 -28.09 3.76 4.38
N ILE A 519 -29.41 3.72 4.58
CA ILE A 519 -30.23 2.52 4.44
C ILE A 519 -31.38 2.88 3.50
N GLU A 520 -31.49 2.15 2.39
CA GLU A 520 -32.60 2.27 1.44
C GLU A 520 -33.77 1.43 1.92
N TYR A 521 -34.96 2.06 2.00
CA TYR A 521 -36.20 1.35 2.29
C TYR A 521 -37.08 1.34 1.04
N PRO A 522 -37.49 0.15 0.54
CA PRO A 522 -38.38 0.07 -0.60
C PRO A 522 -39.77 0.59 -0.22
N ASN A 523 -40.21 1.65 -0.90
CA ASN A 523 -41.52 2.32 -0.80
C ASN A 523 -41.79 3.10 0.50
N SER A 524 -41.82 4.43 0.40
CA SER A 524 -42.98 5.31 0.64
C SER A 524 -42.53 6.75 0.94
N ILE A 525 -43.34 7.71 0.53
CA ILE A 525 -43.46 9.04 1.12
C ILE A 525 -43.70 8.84 2.63
N MET A 526 -42.77 9.27 3.48
CA MET A 526 -42.83 9.05 4.94
C MET A 526 -43.09 10.36 5.64
N ASN A 527 -44.24 10.51 6.32
CA ASN A 527 -44.40 11.63 7.25
C ASN A 527 -43.58 11.41 8.52
N GLN A 528 -43.43 12.44 9.35
CA GLN A 528 -42.74 12.34 10.64
C GLN A 528 -43.19 11.13 11.52
N GLN A 529 -44.46 10.73 11.49
CA GLN A 529 -44.95 9.58 12.26
C GLN A 529 -44.46 8.24 11.68
N ASP A 530 -44.38 8.14 10.35
CA ASP A 530 -43.83 6.97 9.66
C ASP A 530 -42.33 6.82 9.92
N CYS A 531 -41.58 7.92 9.91
CA CYS A 531 -40.18 7.95 10.32
C CYS A 531 -40.00 7.43 11.77
N ILE A 532 -40.83 7.92 12.71
CA ILE A 532 -40.78 7.46 14.11
C ILE A 532 -41.09 5.97 14.20
N LYS A 533 -42.10 5.49 13.47
CA LYS A 533 -42.47 4.07 13.44
C LYS A 533 -41.32 3.20 12.94
N GLN A 534 -40.62 3.62 11.90
CA GLN A 534 -39.48 2.89 11.34
C GLN A 534 -38.27 2.91 12.27
N ILE A 535 -37.95 4.06 12.87
CA ILE A 535 -36.88 4.17 13.86
C ILE A 535 -37.13 3.22 15.04
N LYS A 536 -38.39 3.11 15.49
CA LYS A 536 -38.78 2.17 16.55
C LYS A 536 -38.60 0.71 16.13
N GLN A 537 -39.13 0.33 14.97
CA GLN A 537 -38.95 -1.03 14.44
C GLN A 537 -37.47 -1.40 14.29
N PHE A 538 -36.65 -0.42 13.90
CA PHE A 538 -35.22 -0.59 13.79
C PHE A 538 -34.52 -0.76 15.15
N GLN A 539 -34.93 0.03 16.15
CA GLN A 539 -34.48 -0.13 17.54
C GLN A 539 -34.88 -1.51 18.09
N ASP A 540 -36.12 -1.94 17.89
CA ASP A 540 -36.64 -3.22 18.36
C ASP A 540 -35.89 -4.39 17.72
N TYR A 541 -35.66 -4.35 16.40
CA TYR A 541 -34.86 -5.36 15.72
C TYR A 541 -33.45 -5.47 16.30
N GLN A 542 -32.78 -4.34 16.53
CA GLN A 542 -31.41 -4.35 17.06
C GLN A 542 -31.34 -4.85 18.50
N MET A 543 -32.30 -4.47 19.35
CA MET A 543 -32.32 -4.90 20.75
C MET A 543 -32.77 -6.35 20.89
N ASP A 544 -33.86 -6.74 20.24
CA ASP A 544 -34.49 -8.05 20.46
C ASP A 544 -33.88 -9.16 19.59
N ARG A 545 -33.44 -8.86 18.36
CA ARG A 545 -32.89 -9.86 17.43
C ARG A 545 -31.37 -9.91 17.45
N LEU A 546 -30.70 -8.75 17.57
CA LEU A 546 -29.23 -8.68 17.57
C LEU A 546 -28.63 -8.58 18.98
N GLY A 547 -29.46 -8.43 20.02
CA GLY A 547 -29.02 -8.36 21.42
C GLY A 547 -28.25 -7.08 21.75
N TRP A 548 -28.46 -5.99 21.00
CA TRP A 548 -27.76 -4.74 21.25
C TRP A 548 -28.36 -4.01 22.47
N PHE A 549 -27.53 -3.24 23.16
CA PHE A 549 -27.99 -2.50 24.33
C PHE A 549 -28.91 -1.31 24.03
N ASP A 550 -28.93 -0.84 22.78
CA ASP A 550 -29.79 0.25 22.29
C ASP A 550 -29.69 0.31 20.75
N ILE A 551 -30.48 1.19 20.12
CA ILE A 551 -30.31 1.57 18.72
C ILE A 551 -28.84 1.91 18.43
N GLY A 552 -28.28 1.38 17.36
CA GLY A 552 -26.84 1.38 17.16
C GLY A 552 -26.23 2.71 16.73
N TYR A 553 -27.02 3.73 16.41
CA TYR A 553 -26.51 5.00 15.92
C TYR A 553 -26.66 6.11 16.96
N ASN A 554 -25.76 7.08 16.92
CA ASN A 554 -25.82 8.26 17.75
C ASN A 554 -26.95 9.19 17.28
N PHE A 555 -27.10 9.35 15.96
CA PHE A 555 -28.19 10.10 15.34
C PHE A 555 -28.76 9.36 14.15
N ILE A 556 -30.04 9.58 13.88
CA ILE A 556 -30.76 9.05 12.72
C ILE A 556 -31.36 10.23 11.97
N ILE A 557 -31.27 10.23 10.65
CA ILE A 557 -31.82 11.25 9.77
C ILE A 557 -32.87 10.57 8.92
N CYS A 558 -34.09 11.11 8.94
CA CYS A 558 -35.17 10.69 8.08
C CYS A 558 -35.59 11.88 7.21
N ASN A 559 -35.79 11.63 5.93
CA ASN A 559 -36.35 12.63 5.01
C ASN A 559 -37.87 12.48 5.03
N ASP A 560 -38.59 13.58 5.23
CA ASP A 560 -40.04 13.62 5.06
C ASP A 560 -40.41 13.86 3.58
N ASP A 561 -41.69 13.69 3.23
CA ASP A 561 -42.31 13.90 1.92
C ASP A 561 -42.16 15.30 1.30
N ARG A 562 -41.62 16.25 2.05
CA ARG A 562 -41.31 17.63 1.62
C ARG A 562 -39.81 17.90 1.50
N ASP A 563 -38.97 16.86 1.40
CA ASP A 563 -37.49 16.96 1.43
C ASP A 563 -36.93 17.64 2.69
N GLN A 564 -37.71 17.68 3.77
CA GLN A 564 -37.27 18.22 5.05
C GLN A 564 -36.53 17.14 5.84
N GLN A 565 -35.24 17.39 6.12
CA GLN A 565 -34.41 16.50 6.91
C GLN A 565 -34.69 16.68 8.40
N GLN A 566 -35.20 15.65 9.06
CA GLN A 566 -35.38 15.64 10.51
C GLN A 566 -34.34 14.72 11.17
N ILE A 567 -33.61 15.27 12.15
CA ILE A 567 -32.62 14.52 12.93
C ILE A 567 -33.27 13.99 14.20
N TYR A 568 -33.05 12.72 14.52
CA TYR A 568 -33.51 12.03 15.72
C TYR A 568 -32.30 11.60 16.55
N SER A 569 -32.34 11.85 17.85
CA SER A 569 -31.32 11.41 18.78
C SER A 569 -31.47 9.91 19.04
N GLY A 570 -30.47 9.13 18.63
CA GLY A 570 -30.29 7.75 19.06
C GLY A 570 -29.53 7.73 20.37
N ARG A 571 -28.29 7.25 20.35
CA ARG A 571 -27.41 7.26 21.53
C ARG A 571 -26.86 8.63 21.91
N GLY A 572 -26.99 9.66 21.07
CA GLY A 572 -26.61 11.03 21.39
C GLY A 572 -25.10 11.29 21.34
N TRP A 573 -24.67 12.46 21.83
CA TRP A 573 -23.31 12.98 21.64
C TRP A 573 -22.24 12.35 22.53
N LYS A 574 -22.61 11.85 23.72
CA LYS A 574 -21.67 11.48 24.78
C LYS A 574 -21.39 9.98 24.86
N TYR A 575 -22.15 9.16 24.15
CA TYR A 575 -22.16 7.72 24.32
C TYR A 575 -21.67 6.97 23.08
N ILE A 576 -21.07 5.81 23.32
CA ILE A 576 -20.52 4.93 22.28
C ILE A 576 -21.63 4.33 21.42
N GLY A 577 -21.49 4.50 20.10
CA GLY A 577 -22.35 3.88 19.09
C GLY A 577 -22.14 2.37 18.92
N ALA A 578 -22.98 1.73 18.12
CA ALA A 578 -22.78 0.38 17.59
C ALA A 578 -22.82 0.40 16.04
N HIS A 579 -22.34 1.50 15.44
CA HIS A 579 -22.43 1.77 14.01
C HIS A 579 -21.26 1.20 13.21
N CYS A 580 -20.03 1.17 13.74
CA CYS A 580 -18.85 0.71 13.01
C CYS A 580 -17.84 0.04 13.96
N LYS A 581 -17.64 -1.28 13.77
CA LYS A 581 -16.74 -2.08 14.59
C LYS A 581 -15.33 -1.47 14.59
N GLY A 582 -14.77 -1.22 15.78
CA GLY A 582 -13.46 -0.59 15.96
C GLY A 582 -13.44 0.95 15.88
N TYR A 583 -14.56 1.59 15.56
CA TYR A 583 -14.69 3.06 15.52
C TYR A 583 -15.70 3.63 16.50
N ASN A 584 -16.63 2.82 16.99
CA ASN A 584 -17.67 3.18 17.96
C ASN A 584 -17.21 4.06 19.14
N PHE A 585 -16.00 3.85 19.67
CA PHE A 585 -15.48 4.59 20.83
C PHE A 585 -14.81 5.94 20.50
N LYS A 586 -14.61 6.24 19.21
CA LYS A 586 -13.88 7.43 18.72
C LYS A 586 -14.62 8.15 17.58
N SER A 587 -15.87 7.78 17.31
CA SER A 587 -16.71 8.39 16.28
C SER A 587 -18.18 8.38 16.66
N LEU A 588 -18.94 9.28 16.05
CA LEU A 588 -20.41 9.27 16.14
C LEU A 588 -20.99 8.63 14.89
N GLY A 589 -21.94 7.71 15.08
CA GLY A 589 -22.70 7.09 14.01
C GLY A 589 -23.91 7.92 13.63
N LYS A 590 -24.06 8.19 12.34
CA LYS A 590 -25.28 8.76 11.75
C LYS A 590 -25.89 7.76 10.79
N ASN A 591 -27.17 7.47 10.94
CA ASN A 591 -27.93 6.71 9.97
C ASN A 591 -28.77 7.66 9.10
N LEU A 592 -28.85 7.38 7.80
CA LEU A 592 -29.68 8.15 6.86
C LEU A 592 -30.68 7.20 6.20
N PHE A 593 -31.97 7.42 6.41
CA PHE A 593 -33.00 6.75 5.63
C PHE A 593 -33.18 7.49 4.31
N LEU A 594 -32.85 6.82 3.21
CA LEU A 594 -33.06 7.34 1.86
C LEU A 594 -34.41 6.81 1.34
N ILE A 595 -35.25 7.73 0.86
CA ILE A 595 -36.44 7.40 0.08
C ILE A 595 -35.95 7.22 -1.37
N SER A 596 -36.15 6.03 -1.94
CA SER A 596 -35.87 5.72 -3.35
C SER A 596 -37.00 6.15 -4.26
#